data_AF-R9LP18-F1
#
_entry.id   AF-R9LP18-F1
#
_cell.length_a   1.000
_cell.length_b   1.000
_cell.length_c   1.000
_cell.angle_alpha   90.00
_cell.angle_beta   90.00
_cell.angle_gamma   90.00
#
_symmetry.space_group_name_H-M   'P 1'
#
loop_
_entity.id
_entity.type
_entity.pdbx_description
1 polymer ?
#
loop_
_entity_poly.entity_id
_entity_poly.type
_entity_poly.pdbx_seq_one_letter_code
_entity_poly.pdbx_strand_id
1 'polypeptide(L)' 'MKKAKDDEIYTELFLTFSDKAERWFKRSLLVLLAALCLFQLLLRIPELRYVLASADKYEGVPIHREQGN' A
#
# COMPACT_ATOMS: atom_id res chain seq x y z
N MET A 1 -46.85 -2.61 -4.63
CA MET A 1 -46.28 -1.49 -3.86
C MET A 1 -45.25 -1.89 -2.79
N LYS A 2 -45.15 -3.15 -2.34
CA LYS A 2 -44.16 -3.59 -1.34
C LYS A 2 -42.69 -3.53 -1.82
N LYS A 3 -42.44 -3.96 -3.07
CA LYS A 3 -41.10 -4.07 -3.67
C LYS A 3 -40.33 -2.73 -3.73
N ALA A 4 -41.00 -1.64 -4.10
CA ALA A 4 -40.40 -0.31 -4.19
C ALA A 4 -39.94 0.23 -2.83
N LYS A 5 -40.64 -0.12 -1.74
CA LYS A 5 -40.24 0.26 -0.38
C LYS A 5 -39.01 -0.51 0.10
N ASP A 6 -38.92 -1.80 -0.25
CA ASP A 6 -37.77 -2.61 0.12
C ASP A 6 -36.52 -2.11 -0.62
N ASP A 7 -36.65 -1.77 -1.92
CA ASP A 7 -35.54 -1.23 -2.73
C ASP A 7 -35.02 0.12 -2.19
N GLU A 8 -35.91 1.00 -1.70
CA GLU A 8 -35.54 2.26 -1.04
C GLU A 8 -34.72 2.02 0.23
N ILE A 9 -35.16 1.10 1.10
CA ILE A 9 -34.47 0.75 2.35
C ILE A 9 -33.08 0.16 2.07
N TYR A 10 -32.97 -0.72 1.08
CA TYR A 10 -31.68 -1.27 0.65
C TYR A 10 -30.74 -0.18 0.13
N THR A 11 -31.28 0.79 -0.61
CA THR A 11 -30.49 1.91 -1.16
C THR A 11 -29.95 2.81 -0.06
N GLU A 12 -30.76 3.17 0.94
CA GLU A 12 -30.30 3.99 2.08
C GLU A 12 -29.23 3.28 2.91
N LEU A 13 -29.41 1.98 3.14
CA LEU A 13 -28.43 1.18 3.88
C LEU A 13 -27.10 1.08 3.13
N PHE A 14 -27.17 0.90 1.80
CA PHE A 14 -26.00 0.87 0.93
C PHE A 14 -25.27 2.22 0.92
N LEU A 15 -26.00 3.33 0.79
CA LEU A 15 -25.43 4.67 0.82
C LEU A 15 -24.74 4.94 2.16
N THR A 16 -25.38 4.60 3.28
CA THR A 16 -24.80 4.77 4.63
C THR A 16 -23.52 3.94 4.82
N PHE A 17 -23.51 2.71 4.31
CA PHE A 17 -22.33 1.86 4.35
C PHE A 17 -21.21 2.41 3.45
N SER A 18 -21.55 2.79 2.22
CA SER A 18 -20.62 3.33 1.22
C SER A 18 -19.92 4.58 1.74
N ASP A 19 -20.67 5.51 2.34
CA ASP A 19 -20.14 6.74 2.92
C ASP A 19 -19.09 6.48 4.00
N LYS A 20 -19.36 5.48 4.86
CA LYS A 20 -18.45 5.08 5.93
C LYS A 20 -17.23 4.38 5.36
N ALA A 21 -17.41 3.51 4.37
CA ALA A 21 -16.34 2.82 3.67
C ALA A 21 -15.42 3.81 2.93
N GLU A 22 -15.97 4.79 2.24
CA GLU A 22 -15.23 5.82 1.50
C GLU A 22 -14.33 6.64 2.43
N ARG A 23 -14.86 7.07 3.58
CA ARG A 23 -14.06 7.82 4.58
C ARG A 23 -12.93 6.95 5.14
N TRP A 24 -13.20 5.68 5.40
CA TRP A 24 -12.17 4.73 5.83
C TRP A 24 -11.11 4.52 4.75
N PHE A 25 -11.52 4.36 3.50
CA PHE A 25 -10.61 4.16 2.37
C PHE A 25 -9.69 5.36 2.15
N LYS A 26 -10.24 6.59 2.18
CA LYS A 26 -9.46 7.83 2.11
C LYS A 26 -8.44 7.93 3.25
N ARG A 27 -8.85 7.59 4.47
CA ARG A 27 -7.96 7.61 5.63
C ARG A 27 -6.86 6.54 5.52
N SER A 28 -7.22 5.32 5.13
CA SER A 28 -6.27 4.22 4.92
C SER A 28 -5.27 4.55 3.80
N LEU A 29 -5.72 5.19 2.72
CA LEU A 29 -4.84 5.63 1.64
C LEU A 29 -3.81 6.65 2.13
N LEU A 30 -4.24 7.64 2.94
CA LEU A 30 -3.32 8.60 3.54
C LEU A 30 -2.32 7.94 4.49
N VAL A 31 -2.75 6.97 5.30
CA VAL A 31 -1.87 6.22 6.20
C VAL A 31 -0.85 5.40 5.42
N LEU A 32 -1.28 4.71 4.36
CA LEU A 32 -0.39 3.95 3.47
C LEU A 32 0.62 4.84 2.76
N LEU A 33 0.18 6.02 2.29
CA LEU A 33 1.06 6.98 1.64
C LEU A 33 2.09 7.54 2.62
N ALA A 34 1.69 7.87 3.84
CA ALA A 34 2.61 8.28 4.90
C ALA A 34 3.61 7.17 5.23
N ALA A 35 3.14 5.93 5.38
CA ALA A 35 4.01 4.77 5.62
C ALA A 35 5.00 4.57 4.47
N LEU A 36 4.55 4.67 3.22
CA LEU A 36 5.40 4.57 2.04
C LEU A 36 6.51 5.63 2.07
N CYS A 37 6.18 6.89 2.34
CA CYS A 37 7.17 7.95 2.46
C CYS A 37 8.17 7.69 3.59
N LEU A 38 7.72 7.19 4.75
CA LEU A 38 8.60 6.82 5.85
C LEU A 38 9.57 5.71 5.44
N PHE A 39 9.09 4.65 4.78
CA PHE A 39 9.94 3.56 4.30
C PHE A 39 10.90 4.01 3.20
N GLN A 40 10.47 4.90 2.29
CA GLN A 40 11.36 5.47 1.27
C GLN A 40 12.48 6.32 1.89
N LEU A 41 12.19 7.11 2.94
CA LEU A 41 13.20 7.85 3.68
C LEU A 41 14.14 6.92 4.45
N LEU A 42 13.60 5.89 5.09
CA LEU A 42 14.38 4.90 5.82
C LEU A 42 15.36 4.16 4.89
N LEU A 43 14.91 3.79 3.68
CA LEU A 43 15.74 3.13 2.67
C LEU A 43 16.74 4.07 1.98
N ARG A 44 16.55 5.40 2.08
CA ARG A 44 17.52 6.39 1.60
C ARG A 44 18.80 6.40 2.45
N ILE A 45 18.71 5.94 3.70
CA ILE A 45 19.86 5.81 4.59
C ILE A 45 20.67 4.57 4.17
N PRO A 46 21.94 4.74 3.74
CA PRO A 46 22.75 3.65 3.22
C PRO A 46 23.04 2.56 4.26
N GLU A 47 23.11 2.88 5.55
CA GLU A 47 23.31 1.85 6.59
C GLU A 47 22.10 0.93 6.76
N LEU A 48 20.88 1.48 6.77
CA LEU A 48 19.64 0.70 6.83
C LEU A 48 19.43 -0.11 5.56
N ARG A 49 19.75 0.48 4.41
CA ARG A 49 19.74 -0.24 3.13
C ARG A 49 20.74 -1.39 3.17
N TYR A 50 21.92 -1.22 3.73
CA TYR A 50 22.92 -2.28 3.83
C TYR A 50 22.48 -3.40 4.80
N VAL A 51 21.80 -3.08 5.90
CA VAL A 51 21.23 -4.10 6.79
C VAL A 51 20.10 -4.86 6.10
N LEU A 52 19.21 -4.18 5.38
CA LEU A 52 18.09 -4.84 4.69
C LEU A 52 18.56 -5.62 3.44
N ALA A 53 19.46 -5.03 2.66
CA ALA A 53 20.16 -5.65 1.52
C ALA A 53 21.32 -6.57 1.95
N SER A 54 21.59 -6.73 3.24
CA SER A 54 22.44 -7.85 3.69
C SER A 54 21.75 -9.19 3.41
N ALA A 55 20.44 -9.18 3.17
CA ALA A 55 19.72 -10.28 2.55
C ALA A 55 20.23 -10.59 1.12
N ASP A 56 20.70 -9.61 0.34
CA ASP A 56 21.32 -9.83 -0.99
C ASP A 56 22.61 -10.67 -0.87
N LYS A 57 23.28 -10.69 0.30
CA LYS A 57 24.41 -11.60 0.54
C LYS A 57 23.99 -13.07 0.46
N TYR A 58 22.70 -13.36 0.64
CA TYR A 58 22.10 -14.68 0.46
C TYR A 58 21.49 -14.87 -0.94
N GLU A 59 21.38 -13.83 -1.78
CA GLU A 59 20.84 -13.93 -3.16
C GLU A 59 21.85 -14.45 -4.20
N GLY A 60 23.10 -14.72 -3.81
CA GLY A 60 24.11 -15.27 -4.71
C GLY A 60 24.91 -14.17 -5.41
N VAL A 61 26.21 -14.43 -5.60
CA VAL A 61 27.21 -13.43 -6.01
C VAL A 61 26.81 -12.77 -7.34
N PRO A 62 26.79 -11.43 -7.45
CA PRO A 62 26.52 -10.76 -8.71
C PRO A 62 27.62 -11.12 -9.72
N ILE A 63 27.22 -11.72 -10.85
CA ILE A 63 28.12 -12.02 -11.97
C ILE A 63 28.62 -10.68 -12.53
N HIS A 64 29.84 -10.31 -12.17
CA HIS A 64 30.55 -9.20 -12.79
C HIS A 64 30.79 -9.58 -14.25
N ARG A 65 30.01 -9.00 -15.17
CA ARG A 65 30.43 -8.94 -16.57
C ARG A 65 31.48 -7.85 -16.66
N GLU A 66 32.74 -8.28 -16.72
CA GLU A 66 33.87 -7.48 -17.19
C GLU A 66 33.41 -6.71 -18.43
N GLN A 67 33.29 -5.39 -18.30
CA GLN A 67 33.07 -4.53 -19.46
C GLN A 67 34.33 -4.61 -20.30
N GLY A 68 34.23 -5.31 -21.44
CA GLY A 68 35.31 -5.45 -22.40
C GLY A 68 35.83 -4.09 -22.83
N ASN A 69 37.16 -3.93 -22.72
CA ASN A 69 37.93 -2.86 -23.31
C ASN A 69 38.32 -3.22 -24.75
#